data_AF-A0A5N6UAH5-F1
#
_entry.id   AF-A0A5N6UAH5-F1
#
_cell.length_a   1.000
_cell.length_b   1.000
_cell.length_c   1.000
_cell.angle_alpha   90.00
_cell.angle_beta   90.00
_cell.angle_gamma   90.00
#
_symmetry.space_group_name_H-M   'P 1'
#
loop_
_entity.id
_entity.type
_entity.pdbx_description
1 polymer ?
#
loop_
_entity_poly.entity_id
_entity_poly.type
_entity_poly.pdbx_seq_one_letter_code
_entity_poly.pdbx_strand_id
1 'polypeptide(L)'
;MVAPLCKHDCYSPHLGQFRQHLPLCLIRATHSGTADGSVPQTPNFSTDMTLWPRYRFRRNITRGEIDSHLDKKAHYETQFSSVATWSLLSSRIDTWKKQGVRDLRVHVIFSPFLPQDTEVYRVTGLVERYSLHKKPYYEGEYLIRGPIHSSAIVWSFLAEGRDVLIEIPLFGYQNPFSPIHRDSVLMALPAGFFTSGDNPDVSEYEIVDLVRRRAGGLYAEGG
;
A
#
# COMPACT_ATOMS: atom_id res chain seq x y z
N MET A 1 19.38 10.74 11.93
CA MET A 1 18.98 11.84 11.03
C MET A 1 17.78 11.33 10.23
N VAL A 2 16.58 11.85 10.46
CA VAL A 2 15.37 11.39 9.75
C VAL A 2 15.36 12.09 8.40
N ALA A 3 15.47 11.34 7.30
CA ALA A 3 15.35 11.92 5.97
C ALA A 3 13.93 12.50 5.83
N PRO A 4 13.77 13.76 5.38
CA PRO A 4 12.44 14.31 5.13
C PRO A 4 11.72 13.44 4.10
N LEU A 5 10.44 13.17 4.33
CA LEU A 5 9.61 12.47 3.37
C LEU A 5 9.67 13.19 2.02
N CYS A 6 9.59 12.39 0.95
CA CYS A 6 9.62 12.87 -0.43
C CYS A 6 8.72 14.08 -0.63
N LYS A 7 9.20 15.12 -1.32
CA LYS A 7 8.41 16.32 -1.59
C LYS A 7 7.16 16.00 -2.40
N HIS A 8 6.17 16.86 -2.29
CA HIS A 8 4.87 16.66 -2.93
C HIS A 8 4.93 16.71 -4.46
N ASP A 9 5.77 17.58 -4.99
CA ASP A 9 6.03 17.86 -6.41
C ASP A 9 7.10 16.94 -7.03
N CYS A 10 7.64 15.99 -6.26
CA CYS A 10 8.72 15.12 -6.72
C CYS A 10 8.24 14.14 -7.80
N TYR A 11 8.71 14.35 -9.03
CA TYR A 11 8.44 13.48 -10.18
C TYR A 11 9.57 12.48 -10.47
N SER A 12 10.67 12.54 -9.72
CA SER A 12 11.84 11.69 -9.95
C SER A 12 11.53 10.22 -9.64
N PRO A 13 12.10 9.26 -10.40
CA PRO A 13 12.03 7.85 -10.04
C PRO A 13 12.78 7.57 -8.74
N HIS A 14 12.16 6.76 -7.88
CA HIS A 14 12.77 6.29 -6.63
C HIS A 14 13.20 4.83 -6.79
N LEU A 15 14.51 4.58 -6.75
CA LEU A 15 15.15 3.30 -7.03
C LEU A 15 16.06 2.89 -5.88
N GLY A 16 16.11 1.59 -5.57
CA GLY A 16 16.99 1.02 -4.55
C GLY A 16 17.05 1.84 -3.25
N GLN A 17 18.25 2.28 -2.87
CA GLN A 17 18.48 3.09 -1.66
C GLN A 17 17.78 4.47 -1.67
N PHE A 18 17.44 4.99 -2.85
CA PHE A 18 16.68 6.25 -2.99
C PHE A 18 15.19 6.09 -2.70
N ARG A 19 14.77 5.00 -2.05
CA ARG A 19 13.41 4.82 -1.52
C ARG A 19 13.31 5.14 -0.03
N GLN A 20 14.41 5.48 0.65
CA GLN A 20 14.43 5.77 2.08
C GLN A 20 13.54 6.95 2.49
N HIS A 21 13.22 7.86 1.55
CA HIS A 21 12.31 9.00 1.76
C HIS A 21 10.87 8.73 1.31
N LEU A 22 10.54 7.51 0.90
CA LEU A 22 9.16 7.09 0.64
C LEU A 22 8.53 6.48 1.90
N PRO A 23 7.19 6.33 1.94
CA PRO A 23 6.56 5.46 2.92
C PRO A 23 7.20 4.07 2.93
N LEU A 24 7.51 3.56 4.13
CA LEU A 24 8.08 2.23 4.32
C LEU A 24 7.17 1.15 3.75
N CYS A 25 5.86 1.30 4.00
CA CYS A 25 4.83 0.41 3.47
C CYS A 25 3.97 1.15 2.44
N LEU A 26 3.81 0.52 1.29
CA LEU A 26 2.85 0.87 0.26
C LEU A 26 1.82 -0.24 0.18
N ILE A 27 0.58 0.08 -0.17
CA ILE A 27 -0.52 -0.86 -0.05
C ILE A 27 -1.26 -0.93 -1.37
N ARG A 28 -1.54 -2.15 -1.81
CA ARG A 28 -2.27 -2.42 -3.05
C ARG A 28 -3.41 -3.37 -2.78
N ALA A 29 -4.58 -3.07 -3.32
CA ALA A 29 -5.66 -4.04 -3.40
C ALA A 29 -5.66 -4.73 -4.77
N THR A 30 -5.95 -6.02 -4.79
CA THR A 30 -6.33 -6.79 -5.97
C THR A 30 -7.75 -7.31 -5.78
N HIS A 31 -8.53 -7.42 -6.85
CA HIS A 31 -9.92 -7.86 -6.82
C HIS A 31 -10.37 -8.42 -8.18
N SER A 32 -11.43 -9.22 -8.18
CA SER A 32 -12.05 -9.76 -9.40
C SER A 32 -12.86 -8.72 -10.20
N GLY A 33 -13.05 -7.52 -9.64
CA GLY A 33 -13.85 -6.47 -10.27
C GLY A 33 -15.34 -6.65 -9.97
N THR A 34 -16.20 -6.03 -10.78
CA THR A 34 -17.66 -6.20 -10.69
C THR A 34 -18.18 -7.09 -11.81
N ALA A 35 -19.31 -7.77 -11.56
CA ALA A 35 -19.93 -8.67 -12.53
C ALA A 35 -20.39 -7.94 -13.81
N ASP A 36 -20.72 -6.65 -13.71
CA ASP A 36 -21.14 -5.79 -14.83
C ASP A 36 -19.95 -5.14 -15.58
N GLY A 37 -18.71 -5.39 -15.14
CA GLY A 37 -17.50 -4.82 -15.73
C GLY A 37 -17.27 -3.32 -15.45
N SER A 38 -18.11 -2.67 -14.63
CA SER A 38 -17.94 -1.26 -14.27
C SER A 38 -16.65 -0.98 -13.50
N VAL A 39 -16.19 -1.96 -12.71
CA VAL A 39 -14.85 -1.98 -12.11
C VAL A 39 -14.07 -3.15 -12.71
N PRO A 40 -13.01 -2.90 -13.51
CA PRO A 40 -12.26 -3.97 -14.14
C PRO A 40 -11.45 -4.77 -13.11
N GLN A 41 -11.31 -6.08 -13.35
CA GLN A 41 -10.42 -6.95 -12.57
C GLN A 41 -8.99 -6.41 -12.54
N THR A 42 -8.34 -6.46 -11.38
CA THR A 42 -6.90 -6.15 -11.29
C THR A 42 -6.06 -7.25 -11.92
N PRO A 43 -4.89 -6.94 -12.53
CA PRO A 43 -4.01 -7.96 -13.09
C PRO A 43 -3.73 -9.09 -12.10
N ASN A 44 -3.86 -10.33 -12.57
CA ASN A 44 -3.59 -11.51 -11.77
C ASN A 44 -2.09 -11.61 -11.44
N PHE A 45 -1.79 -12.31 -10.35
CA PHE A 45 -0.44 -12.77 -10.04
C PHE A 45 0.11 -13.65 -11.16
N SER A 46 1.40 -13.52 -11.44
CA SER A 46 2.12 -14.58 -12.15
C SER A 46 2.31 -15.80 -11.24
N THR A 47 2.75 -16.91 -11.82
CA THR A 47 2.95 -18.20 -11.13
C THR A 47 3.89 -18.12 -9.92
N ASP A 48 4.81 -17.15 -9.91
CA ASP A 48 5.76 -16.84 -8.84
C ASP A 48 5.22 -15.84 -7.79
N MET A 49 3.92 -15.55 -7.84
CA MET A 49 3.27 -14.54 -6.99
C MET A 49 3.81 -13.12 -7.17
N THR A 50 4.42 -12.83 -8.33
CA THR A 50 4.79 -11.45 -8.70
C THR A 50 3.58 -10.69 -9.23
N LEU A 51 3.40 -9.45 -8.77
CA LEU A 51 2.45 -8.51 -9.37
C LEU A 51 3.14 -7.71 -10.47
N TRP A 52 2.56 -7.75 -11.66
CA TRP A 52 3.00 -6.98 -12.82
C TRP A 52 1.99 -5.89 -13.17
N PRO A 53 2.45 -4.72 -13.68
CA PRO A 53 1.57 -3.84 -14.44
C PRO A 53 0.97 -4.58 -15.65
N ARG A 54 -0.16 -4.09 -16.18
CA ARG A 54 -0.79 -4.67 -17.37
C ARG A 54 0.20 -4.70 -18.54
N TYR A 55 0.87 -3.58 -18.79
CA TYR A 55 1.95 -3.50 -19.76
C TYR A 55 3.30 -3.72 -19.09
N ARG A 56 3.96 -4.85 -19.36
CA ARG A 56 5.20 -5.26 -18.65
C ARG A 56 6.47 -4.61 -19.19
N PHE A 57 6.45 -4.12 -20.42
CA PHE A 57 7.62 -3.55 -21.07
C PHE A 57 7.83 -2.09 -20.66
N ARG A 58 9.09 -1.65 -20.63
CA ARG A 58 9.43 -0.26 -20.36
C ARG A 58 9.39 0.56 -21.65
N ARG A 59 8.69 1.69 -21.59
CA ARG A 59 8.71 2.73 -22.63
C ARG A 59 8.80 4.12 -22.01
N ASN A 60 9.06 5.15 -22.80
CA ASN A 60 9.08 6.52 -22.29
C ASN A 60 7.73 6.87 -21.64
N ILE A 61 7.79 7.46 -20.45
CA ILE A 61 6.61 7.94 -19.75
C ILE A 61 6.13 9.19 -20.48
N THR A 62 4.89 9.16 -20.97
CA THR A 62 4.28 10.29 -21.68
C THR A 62 3.13 10.88 -20.86
N ARG A 63 2.74 12.12 -21.19
CA ARG A 63 1.53 12.73 -20.62
C ARG A 63 0.30 11.84 -20.80
N GLY A 64 0.11 11.31 -22.01
CA GLY A 64 -1.03 10.44 -22.33
C GLY A 64 -1.02 9.13 -21.54
N GLU A 65 0.15 8.58 -21.21
CA GLU A 65 0.24 7.37 -20.40
C GLU A 65 -0.12 7.62 -18.94
N ILE A 66 0.32 8.72 -18.35
CA ILE A 66 -0.07 9.10 -16.97
C ILE A 66 -1.56 9.44 -16.93
N ASP A 67 -2.06 10.22 -17.88
CA ASP A 67 -3.47 10.57 -17.95
C ASP A 67 -4.36 9.32 -18.09
N SER A 68 -3.99 8.41 -18.99
CA SER A 68 -4.68 7.12 -19.16
C SER A 68 -4.58 6.25 -17.91
N HIS A 69 -3.46 6.25 -17.18
CA HIS A 69 -3.35 5.46 -15.95
C HIS A 69 -4.29 5.98 -14.85
N LEU A 70 -4.45 7.29 -14.75
CA LEU A 70 -5.22 7.94 -13.69
C LEU A 70 -6.72 8.07 -14.04
N ASP A 71 -7.08 7.85 -15.30
CA ASP A 71 -8.47 7.76 -15.74
C ASP A 71 -9.04 6.36 -15.48
N LYS A 72 -10.07 6.30 -14.64
CA LYS A 72 -10.78 5.05 -14.32
C LYS A 72 -11.52 4.43 -15.52
N LYS A 73 -11.77 5.23 -16.56
CA LYS A 73 -12.47 4.79 -17.79
C LYS A 73 -11.50 4.37 -18.90
N ALA A 74 -10.21 4.63 -18.75
CA ALA A 74 -9.25 4.27 -19.78
C ALA A 74 -9.02 2.75 -19.78
N HIS A 75 -9.16 2.15 -20.95
CA HIS A 75 -8.86 0.73 -21.18
C HIS A 75 -7.41 0.49 -21.62
N TYR A 76 -6.61 1.56 -21.70
CA TYR A 76 -5.24 1.49 -22.17
C TYR A 76 -4.32 0.82 -21.14
N GLU A 77 -3.57 -0.19 -21.56
CA GLU A 77 -2.61 -0.85 -20.69
C GLU A 77 -1.37 0.02 -20.47
N THR A 78 -1.15 0.36 -19.21
CA THR A 78 -0.04 1.23 -18.78
C THR A 78 1.05 0.42 -18.09
N GLN A 79 2.28 0.94 -18.10
CA GLN A 79 3.44 0.33 -17.45
C GLN A 79 3.51 0.52 -15.93
N PHE A 80 2.39 0.87 -15.30
CA PHE A 80 2.31 1.21 -13.88
C PHE A 80 1.33 0.33 -13.12
N SER A 81 1.68 0.05 -11.86
CA SER A 81 0.79 -0.49 -10.84
C SER A 81 0.52 0.59 -9.80
N SER A 82 -0.73 0.97 -9.63
CA SER A 82 -1.13 1.93 -8.59
C SER A 82 -1.01 1.28 -7.20
N VAL A 83 -0.33 1.95 -6.29
CA VAL A 83 -0.28 1.62 -4.87
C VAL A 83 -0.60 2.88 -4.09
N ALA A 84 -1.03 2.72 -2.84
CA ALA A 84 -1.48 3.81 -2.03
C ALA A 84 -0.88 3.74 -0.63
N THR A 85 -0.89 4.87 0.06
CA THR A 85 -0.83 4.86 1.51
C THR A 85 -2.11 4.22 2.05
N TRP A 86 -2.00 3.76 3.28
CA TRP A 86 -3.11 3.18 4.01
C TRP A 86 -4.40 3.99 4.04
N SER A 87 -4.28 5.26 4.46
CA SER A 87 -5.42 6.16 4.64
C SER A 87 -6.22 6.28 3.35
N LEU A 88 -5.53 6.36 2.21
CA LEU A 88 -6.16 6.42 0.91
C LEU A 88 -6.80 5.07 0.53
N LEU A 89 -6.11 3.95 0.68
CA LEU A 89 -6.65 2.66 0.26
C LEU A 89 -7.91 2.28 1.05
N SER A 90 -7.94 2.59 2.36
CA SER A 90 -9.10 2.32 3.22
C SER A 90 -10.36 2.99 2.70
N SER A 91 -10.28 4.27 2.35
CA SER A 91 -11.42 4.99 1.75
C SER A 91 -11.90 4.39 0.41
N ARG A 92 -11.00 3.78 -0.38
CA ARG A 92 -11.33 3.17 -1.67
C ARG A 92 -12.00 1.81 -1.50
N ILE A 93 -11.57 1.01 -0.53
CA ILE A 93 -12.11 -0.33 -0.29
C ILE A 93 -13.59 -0.27 0.06
N ASP A 94 -14.00 0.67 0.91
CA ASP A 94 -15.42 0.88 1.22
C ASP A 94 -16.26 1.23 -0.02
N THR A 95 -15.69 2.03 -0.92
CA THR A 95 -16.34 2.41 -2.18
C THR A 95 -16.47 1.20 -3.11
N TRP A 96 -15.41 0.40 -3.27
CA TRP A 96 -15.42 -0.81 -4.10
C TRP A 96 -16.40 -1.85 -3.57
N LYS A 97 -16.47 -2.05 -2.26
CA LYS A 97 -17.46 -2.94 -1.64
C LYS A 97 -18.89 -2.50 -1.93
N LYS A 98 -19.19 -1.20 -1.82
CA LYS A 98 -20.50 -0.64 -2.18
C LYS A 98 -20.83 -0.83 -3.66
N GLN A 99 -19.83 -0.87 -4.53
CA GLN A 99 -19.97 -1.15 -5.96
C GLN A 99 -20.11 -2.65 -6.28
N GLY A 100 -20.03 -3.54 -5.28
CA GLY A 100 -20.16 -4.98 -5.47
C GLY A 100 -18.89 -5.68 -5.95
N VAL A 101 -17.72 -5.07 -5.77
CA VAL A 101 -16.42 -5.71 -6.03
C VAL A 101 -16.22 -6.89 -5.08
N ARG A 102 -15.77 -8.02 -5.61
CA ARG A 102 -15.54 -9.27 -4.87
C ARG A 102 -14.06 -9.68 -4.83
N ASP A 103 -13.74 -10.66 -3.99
CA ASP A 103 -12.41 -11.27 -3.86
C ASP A 103 -11.32 -10.23 -3.56
N LEU A 104 -11.67 -9.21 -2.77
CA LEU A 104 -10.77 -8.10 -2.49
C LEU A 104 -9.67 -8.58 -1.55
N ARG A 105 -8.44 -8.54 -2.03
CA ARG A 105 -7.23 -8.92 -1.29
C ARG A 105 -6.30 -7.73 -1.20
N VAL A 106 -5.79 -7.45 0.00
CA VAL A 106 -4.90 -6.33 0.27
C VAL A 106 -3.50 -6.84 0.52
N HIS A 107 -2.53 -6.16 -0.08
CA HIS A 107 -1.12 -6.50 -0.07
C HIS A 107 -0.35 -5.34 0.55
N VAL A 108 0.41 -5.62 1.61
CA VAL A 108 1.35 -4.69 2.22
C VAL A 108 2.71 -4.93 1.58
N ILE A 109 3.18 -3.91 0.87
CA ILE A 109 4.43 -3.92 0.10
C ILE A 109 5.46 -3.11 0.87
N PHE A 110 6.57 -3.75 1.25
CA PHE A 110 7.69 -3.07 1.88
C PHE A 110 8.58 -2.46 0.81
N SER A 111 8.55 -1.13 0.68
CA SER A 111 9.20 -0.41 -0.42
C SER A 111 10.72 -0.64 -0.53
N PRO A 112 11.48 -0.87 0.57
CA PRO A 112 12.89 -1.24 0.48
C PRO A 112 13.16 -2.60 -0.18
N PHE A 113 12.20 -3.53 -0.14
CA PHE A 113 12.34 -4.87 -0.72
C PHE A 113 11.92 -4.95 -2.19
N LEU A 114 11.42 -3.85 -2.76
CA LEU A 114 11.20 -3.79 -4.20
C LEU A 114 12.52 -4.00 -4.97
N PRO A 115 12.49 -4.65 -6.13
CA PRO A 115 13.67 -4.88 -6.98
C PRO A 115 14.44 -3.60 -7.23
N GLN A 116 15.77 -3.67 -7.35
CA GLN A 116 16.61 -2.46 -7.51
C GLN A 116 16.20 -1.61 -8.71
N ASP A 117 15.74 -2.24 -9.79
CA ASP A 117 15.33 -1.61 -11.03
C ASP A 117 13.87 -1.12 -11.02
N THR A 118 13.04 -1.51 -10.05
CA THR A 118 11.62 -1.11 -9.96
C THR A 118 11.48 0.36 -9.56
N GLU A 119 10.91 1.19 -10.41
CA GLU A 119 10.79 2.63 -10.13
C GLU A 119 9.52 2.91 -9.33
N VAL A 120 9.61 3.73 -8.28
CA VAL A 120 8.44 4.25 -7.56
C VAL A 120 8.31 5.75 -7.80
N TYR A 121 7.11 6.19 -8.14
CA TYR A 121 6.78 7.58 -8.42
C TYR A 121 5.67 8.06 -7.51
N ARG A 122 5.75 9.31 -7.05
CA ARG A 122 4.62 9.97 -6.42
C ARG A 122 3.68 10.49 -7.50
N VAL A 123 2.38 10.19 -7.43
CA VAL A 123 1.42 10.60 -8.47
C VAL A 123 1.35 12.12 -8.58
N THR A 124 1.41 12.85 -7.46
CA THR A 124 1.32 14.32 -7.46
C THR A 124 2.44 14.98 -8.23
N GLY A 125 3.68 14.48 -8.11
CA GLY A 125 4.79 14.99 -8.91
C GLY A 125 4.65 14.68 -10.41
N LEU A 126 4.13 13.51 -10.77
CA LEU A 126 3.84 13.18 -12.18
C LEU A 126 2.72 14.06 -12.76
N VAL A 127 1.66 14.29 -11.98
CA VAL A 127 0.55 15.18 -12.34
C VAL A 127 1.06 16.59 -12.61
N GLU A 128 1.94 17.11 -11.75
CA GLU A 128 2.54 18.43 -11.91
C GLU A 128 3.47 18.50 -13.14
N ARG A 129 4.40 17.53 -13.27
CA ARG A 129 5.33 17.43 -14.40
C ARG A 129 4.62 17.43 -15.75
N TYR A 130 3.48 16.77 -15.86
CA TYR A 130 2.70 16.65 -17.10
C TYR A 130 1.51 17.61 -17.18
N SER A 131 1.41 18.57 -16.25
CA SER A 131 0.34 19.58 -16.19
C SER A 131 -1.06 18.95 -16.33
N LEU A 132 -1.30 17.91 -15.53
CA LEU A 132 -2.59 17.22 -15.43
C LEU A 132 -3.43 17.86 -14.31
N HIS A 133 -4.75 17.69 -14.37
CA HIS A 133 -5.63 18.24 -13.34
C HIS A 133 -5.50 17.44 -12.04
N LYS A 134 -5.04 18.10 -10.97
CA LYS A 134 -4.82 17.47 -9.67
C LYS A 134 -6.14 17.16 -8.97
N LYS A 135 -6.24 15.96 -8.39
CA LYS A 135 -7.34 15.51 -7.54
C LYS A 135 -6.84 15.17 -6.12
N PRO A 136 -7.66 15.32 -5.07
CA PRO A 136 -7.21 15.11 -3.68
C PRO A 136 -6.71 13.69 -3.39
N TYR A 137 -7.26 12.68 -4.06
CA TYR A 137 -6.84 11.29 -3.85
C TYR A 137 -5.46 10.97 -4.43
N TYR A 138 -4.84 11.87 -5.21
CA TYR A 138 -3.47 11.65 -5.70
C TYR A 138 -2.41 11.81 -4.60
N GLU A 139 -2.73 12.49 -3.48
CA GLU A 139 -1.73 12.83 -2.46
C GLU A 139 -1.17 11.61 -1.71
N GLY A 140 -1.97 10.55 -1.61
CA GLY A 140 -1.59 9.26 -1.04
C GLY A 140 -1.31 8.19 -2.08
N GLU A 141 -1.30 8.52 -3.38
CA GLU A 141 -1.15 7.55 -4.46
C GLU A 141 0.28 7.57 -5.04
N TYR A 142 0.80 6.38 -5.31
CA TYR A 142 2.11 6.15 -5.88
C TYR A 142 1.99 5.18 -7.06
N LEU A 143 2.86 5.32 -8.05
CA LEU A 143 2.93 4.41 -9.19
C LEU A 143 4.21 3.60 -9.11
N ILE A 144 4.08 2.29 -9.20
CA ILE A 144 5.21 1.37 -9.34
C ILE A 144 5.36 0.99 -10.81
N ARG A 145 6.53 1.25 -11.39
CA ARG A 145 6.91 0.81 -12.74
C ARG A 145 7.96 -0.29 -12.64
N GLY A 146 7.51 -1.51 -12.86
CA GLY A 146 8.31 -2.73 -12.70
C GLY A 146 7.57 -3.81 -11.90
N PRO A 147 8.21 -4.97 -11.69
CA PRO A 147 7.64 -6.04 -10.89
C PRO A 147 7.58 -5.69 -9.40
N ILE A 148 6.57 -6.23 -8.74
CA ILE A 148 6.48 -6.34 -7.28
C ILE A 148 6.56 -7.83 -6.96
N HIS A 149 7.77 -8.32 -6.67
CA HIS A 149 7.95 -9.72 -6.32
C HIS A 149 7.29 -10.05 -4.99
N SER A 150 6.96 -11.33 -4.80
CA SER A 150 6.40 -11.85 -3.57
C SER A 150 7.26 -11.54 -2.33
N SER A 151 8.59 -11.48 -2.48
CA SER A 151 9.52 -11.07 -1.42
C SER A 151 9.31 -9.64 -0.91
N ALA A 152 8.72 -8.75 -1.71
CA ALA A 152 8.38 -7.39 -1.30
C ALA A 152 7.00 -7.32 -0.62
N ILE A 153 6.18 -8.37 -0.71
CA ILE A 153 4.84 -8.45 -0.12
C ILE A 153 4.99 -9.10 1.26
N VAL A 154 5.06 -8.28 2.30
CA VAL A 154 5.25 -8.77 3.68
C VAL A 154 3.96 -9.28 4.30
N TRP A 155 2.81 -8.87 3.77
CA TRP A 155 1.51 -9.40 4.17
C TRP A 155 0.54 -9.37 2.99
N SER A 156 -0.25 -10.44 2.84
CA SER A 156 -1.42 -10.48 1.95
C SER A 156 -2.63 -11.09 2.66
N PHE A 157 -3.78 -10.43 2.63
CA PHE A 157 -4.98 -10.88 3.35
C PHE A 157 -6.27 -10.55 2.61
N LEU A 158 -7.32 -11.35 2.83
CA LEU A 158 -8.64 -11.11 2.28
C LEU A 158 -9.34 -10.00 3.07
N ALA A 159 -9.80 -8.97 2.36
CA ALA A 159 -10.39 -7.78 2.93
C ALA A 159 -11.92 -7.76 2.73
N GLU A 160 -12.59 -8.90 2.84
CA GLU A 160 -14.05 -9.00 2.70
C GLU A 160 -14.79 -8.55 3.98
N GLY A 161 -14.18 -8.68 5.16
CA GLY A 161 -14.72 -8.20 6.44
C GLY A 161 -14.76 -6.66 6.56
N ARG A 162 -15.65 -6.10 7.39
CA ARG A 162 -15.82 -4.64 7.54
C ARG A 162 -14.59 -3.90 8.11
N ASP A 163 -13.69 -4.61 8.80
CA ASP A 163 -12.67 -3.98 9.65
C ASP A 163 -11.22 -4.36 9.33
N VAL A 164 -10.96 -5.03 8.20
CA VAL A 164 -9.65 -5.68 7.97
C VAL A 164 -8.48 -4.70 7.84
N LEU A 165 -8.78 -3.42 7.64
CA LEU A 165 -7.74 -2.41 7.66
C LEU A 165 -7.45 -2.00 9.11
N ILE A 166 -8.45 -1.75 9.96
CA ILE A 166 -8.28 -1.22 11.33
C ILE A 166 -7.26 -2.01 12.18
N GLU A 167 -7.03 -3.29 11.88
CA GLU A 167 -6.12 -4.18 12.63
C GLU A 167 -4.68 -4.27 12.10
N ILE A 168 -4.30 -3.62 10.99
CA ILE A 168 -2.89 -3.67 10.55
C ILE A 168 -2.07 -2.65 11.33
N PRO A 169 -1.09 -3.07 12.14
CA PRO A 169 -0.16 -2.17 12.79
C PRO A 169 0.76 -1.58 11.71
N LEU A 170 0.38 -0.42 11.15
CA LEU A 170 1.18 0.28 10.17
C LEU A 170 1.97 1.38 10.87
N PHE A 171 3.28 1.18 10.90
CA PHE A 171 4.26 2.10 11.46
C PHE A 171 4.09 3.54 10.94
N GLY A 172 4.00 4.49 11.87
CA GLY A 172 4.52 5.85 11.69
C GLY A 172 3.77 6.78 10.73
N TYR A 173 2.47 6.65 10.53
CA TYR A 173 1.70 7.66 9.77
C TYR A 173 1.03 8.68 10.70
N GLN A 174 1.62 9.86 10.83
CA GLN A 174 0.90 11.07 11.23
C GLN A 174 0.62 11.90 9.97
N ASN A 175 -0.65 12.06 9.59
CA ASN A 175 -1.03 13.08 8.61
C ASN A 175 -1.79 14.20 9.32
N PRO A 176 -1.19 15.40 9.48
CA PRO A 176 -1.85 16.52 10.16
C PRO A 176 -2.98 17.17 9.34
N PHE A 177 -3.18 16.81 8.06
CA PHE A 177 -4.11 17.50 7.16
C PHE A 177 -5.11 16.58 6.43
N SER A 178 -5.44 15.42 7.00
CA SER A 178 -6.46 14.55 6.42
C SER A 178 -7.87 15.13 6.64
N PRO A 179 -8.71 15.28 5.59
CA PRO A 179 -10.14 15.61 5.74
C PRO A 179 -10.96 14.44 6.31
N ILE A 180 -10.34 13.26 6.49
CA ILE A 180 -10.92 12.14 7.23
C ILE A 180 -10.61 12.38 8.72
N HIS A 181 -11.55 13.02 9.43
CA HIS A 181 -11.54 13.10 10.89
C HIS A 181 -11.73 11.71 11.49
N ARG A 182 -10.64 10.97 11.67
CA ARG A 182 -10.53 9.92 12.69
C ARG A 182 -9.13 9.93 13.26
N ASP A 183 -9.09 9.72 14.56
CA ASP A 183 -8.00 10.00 15.47
C ASP A 183 -6.64 9.51 14.97
N SER A 184 -5.63 10.33 15.23
CA SER A 184 -4.23 9.99 15.09
C SER A 184 -3.89 8.71 15.86
N VAL A 185 -3.90 7.57 15.18
CA VAL A 185 -3.47 6.29 15.76
C VAL A 185 -1.97 6.13 15.56
N LEU A 186 -1.21 6.53 16.57
CA LEU A 186 0.11 5.94 16.84
C LEU A 186 -0.11 4.69 17.68
N MET A 187 0.01 3.50 17.09
CA MET A 187 0.16 2.28 17.88
C MET A 187 1.61 1.82 17.86
N ALA A 188 2.16 1.63 19.05
CA ALA A 188 3.44 0.99 19.28
C ALA A 188 3.33 -0.53 19.00
N LEU A 189 4.40 -1.11 18.46
CA LEU A 189 4.55 -2.56 18.29
C LEU A 189 4.31 -3.30 19.61
N PRO A 190 3.54 -4.40 19.61
CA PRO A 190 3.78 -5.46 20.58
C PRO A 190 5.14 -6.10 20.29
N ALA A 191 6.00 -6.19 21.31
CA ALA A 191 7.34 -6.76 21.24
C ALA A 191 7.40 -8.21 20.70
N GLY A 192 6.27 -8.89 20.53
CA GLY A 192 6.17 -10.22 19.93
C GLY A 192 6.60 -10.29 18.45
N PHE A 193 6.67 -9.16 17.75
CA PHE A 193 7.11 -9.10 16.35
C PHE A 193 8.59 -9.44 16.13
N PHE A 194 9.43 -9.39 17.17
CA PHE A 194 10.86 -9.69 17.06
C PHE A 194 11.25 -11.09 17.58
N THR A 195 10.30 -11.88 18.10
CA THR A 195 10.62 -13.14 18.81
C THR A 195 10.07 -14.44 18.23
N SER A 196 9.39 -14.43 17.07
CA SER A 196 9.04 -15.68 16.38
C SER A 196 9.91 -15.90 15.14
N GLY A 197 11.23 -15.97 15.38
CA GLY A 197 12.08 -16.79 14.54
C GLY A 197 11.77 -18.26 14.84
N ASP A 198 11.43 -19.02 13.81
CA ASP A 198 11.57 -20.48 13.71
C ASP A 198 10.70 -21.42 14.56
N ASN A 199 9.49 -21.04 14.99
CA ASN A 199 8.57 -22.06 15.52
C ASN A 199 7.13 -21.96 14.97
N PRO A 200 6.72 -22.82 14.02
CA PRO A 200 5.38 -22.84 13.44
C PRO A 200 4.31 -23.41 14.38
N ASP A 201 4.66 -23.95 15.54
CA ASP A 201 3.72 -24.61 16.46
C ASP A 201 3.10 -23.69 17.52
N VAL A 202 3.42 -22.39 17.51
CA VAL A 202 2.82 -21.45 18.49
C VAL A 202 1.52 -20.90 17.92
N SER A 203 0.39 -21.26 18.55
CA SER A 203 -0.92 -20.75 18.12
C SER A 203 -1.04 -19.24 18.38
N GLU A 204 -1.71 -18.52 17.48
CA GLU A 204 -1.90 -17.06 17.59
C GLU A 204 -2.51 -16.63 18.95
N TYR A 205 -3.32 -17.49 19.56
CA TYR A 205 -3.92 -17.26 20.87
C TYR A 205 -2.89 -17.18 22.01
N GLU A 206 -1.83 -17.99 21.97
CA GLU A 206 -0.77 -17.94 22.99
C GLU A 206 0.07 -16.67 22.89
N ILE A 207 0.28 -16.15 21.67
CA ILE A 207 1.00 -14.90 21.42
C ILE A 207 0.19 -13.72 21.98
N VAL A 208 -1.12 -13.71 21.74
CA VAL A 208 -2.04 -12.69 22.26
C VAL A 208 -2.09 -12.69 23.80
N ASP A 209 -2.15 -13.88 24.42
CA ASP A 209 -2.19 -13.99 25.88
C ASP A 209 -0.87 -13.61 26.56
N LEU A 210 0.27 -13.91 25.93
CA LEU A 210 1.58 -13.50 26.43
C LEU A 210 1.75 -11.98 26.42
N VAL A 211 1.28 -11.32 25.34
CA VAL A 211 1.28 -9.86 25.22
C VAL A 211 0.37 -9.23 26.27
N ARG A 212 -0.82 -9.79 26.52
CA ARG A 212 -1.73 -9.31 27.57
C ARG A 212 -1.15 -9.45 28.98
N ARG A 213 -0.51 -10.57 29.31
CA ARG A 213 0.14 -10.75 30.62
C ARG A 213 1.29 -9.77 30.85
N ARG A 214 2.10 -9.49 29.84
CA ARG A 214 3.21 -8.52 29.95
C ARG A 214 2.73 -7.07 29.97
N ALA A 215 1.69 -6.73 29.21
CA ALA A 215 1.05 -5.41 29.28
C ALA A 215 0.37 -5.18 30.64
N GLY A 216 -0.22 -6.21 31.25
CA GLY A 216 -0.79 -6.15 32.60
C GLY A 216 0.26 -6.03 33.71
N GLY A 217 1.48 -6.56 33.51
CA GLY A 217 2.58 -6.43 34.48
C GLY A 217 3.17 -5.02 34.59
N LEU A 218 3.05 -4.19 33.55
CA LEU A 218 3.55 -2.80 33.55
C LEU A 218 2.67 -1.81 34.32
N TYR A 219 1.48 -2.22 34.77
CA TYR A 219 0.62 -1.43 35.66
C TYR A 219 0.74 -1.83 37.13
N ALA A 220 1.53 -2.86 37.46
CA ALA A 220 1.70 -3.34 38.83
C ALA A 220 3.05 -2.97 39.48
N GLU A 221 4.05 -2.50 38.72
CA GLU A 221 5.35 -2.01 39.25
C GLU A 221 5.48 -0.48 39.18
N GLY A 222 4.37 0.23 39.41
CA GLY A 222 4.31 1.69 39.48
C GLY A 222 3.44 2.21 40.63
N GLY A 223 3.29 1.42 41.69
CA GLY A 223 2.65 1.80 42.96
C GLY A 223 3.64 1.71 44.11
#